data_AF-A0A952Y6B6-F1
#
_entry.id   AF-A0A952Y6B6-F1
#
_cell.length_a   1.000
_cell.length_b   1.000
_cell.length_c   1.000
_cell.angle_alpha   90.00
_cell.angle_beta   90.00
_cell.angle_gamma   90.00
#
_symmetry.space_group_name_H-M   'P 1'
#
loop_
_entity.id
_entity.type
_entity.pdbx_description
1 polymer ?
#
loop_
_entity_poly.entity_id
_entity_poly.type
_entity_poly.pdbx_seq_one_letter_code
_entity_poly.pdbx_strand_id
1 'polypeptide(L)'
;MGEWQLWTKRGLSVLFVMATEQEYGPELRARIHPLITGVGPVEAASVTGAVLGELKAKGELPKLVFSLGSAGTRNLEHAEVYQLASVSYRDMDCSPLGFARGRVPFLNEDAVVPMVLQIPGIASASIATG
;
A
#
# COMPACT_ATOMS: atom_id res chain seq x y z
N MET A 1 14.66 4.93 -13.33
CA MET A 1 13.96 4.35 -12.16
C MET A 1 14.92 4.41 -10.99
N GLY A 2 14.54 5.02 -9.86
CA GLY A 2 15.44 5.13 -8.70
C GLY A 2 15.80 3.76 -8.12
N GLU A 3 16.98 3.63 -7.52
CA GLU A 3 17.40 2.40 -6.85
C GLU A 3 16.61 2.20 -5.54
N TRP A 4 15.52 1.44 -5.64
CA TRP A 4 14.85 0.85 -4.48
C TRP A 4 15.59 -0.41 -4.02
N GLN A 5 15.40 -0.83 -2.78
CA GLN A 5 16.09 -2.00 -2.22
C GLN A 5 15.17 -2.84 -1.33
N LEU A 6 15.43 -4.15 -1.29
CA LEU A 6 14.83 -5.03 -0.28
C LEU A 6 15.52 -4.83 1.06
N TRP A 7 14.78 -4.34 2.04
CA TRP A 7 15.26 -4.25 3.40
C TRP A 7 15.24 -5.64 4.04
N THR A 8 16.36 -6.07 4.62
CA THR A 8 16.44 -7.40 5.25
C THR A 8 16.99 -7.31 6.67
N LYS A 9 16.27 -7.85 7.65
CA LYS A 9 16.73 -7.96 9.05
C LYS A 9 16.17 -9.19 9.73
N ARG A 10 17.02 -9.96 10.43
CA ARG A 10 16.63 -11.16 11.19
C ARG A 10 15.75 -12.14 10.37
N GLY A 11 16.05 -12.28 9.07
CA GLY A 11 15.31 -13.17 8.16
C GLY A 11 13.96 -12.64 7.67
N LEU A 12 13.58 -11.40 7.99
CA LEU A 12 12.45 -10.69 7.39
C LEU A 12 12.94 -9.83 6.24
N SER A 13 12.38 -10.04 5.04
CA SER A 13 12.59 -9.18 3.86
C SER A 13 11.36 -8.31 3.61
N VAL A 14 11.56 -7.01 3.45
CA VAL A 14 10.50 -6.01 3.28
C VAL A 14 10.76 -5.17 2.04
N LEU A 15 9.75 -5.04 1.18
CA LEU A 15 9.71 -4.06 0.11
C LEU A 15 8.89 -2.86 0.59
N PHE A 16 9.53 -1.71 0.79
CA PHE A 16 8.82 -0.46 1.06
C PHE A 16 8.32 0.14 -0.25
N VAL A 17 7.10 0.67 -0.26
CA VAL A 17 6.45 1.20 -1.46
C VAL A 17 5.82 2.56 -1.14
N MET A 18 6.15 3.58 -1.93
CA MET A 18 5.62 4.94 -1.81
C MET A 18 5.15 5.44 -3.19
N ALA A 19 4.19 6.35 -3.20
CA ALA A 19 3.66 6.89 -4.45
C ALA A 19 4.64 7.89 -5.11
N THR A 20 5.28 8.74 -4.30
CA THR A 20 5.97 9.92 -4.81
C THR A 20 7.16 10.35 -3.93
N GLU A 21 8.18 10.96 -4.54
CA GLU A 21 9.39 11.44 -3.86
C GLU A 21 9.11 12.61 -2.90
N GLN A 22 8.01 13.33 -3.13
CA GLN A 22 7.56 14.48 -2.36
C GLN A 22 7.22 14.10 -0.90
N GLU A 23 6.77 12.85 -0.69
CA GLU A 23 6.46 12.30 0.64
C GLU A 23 7.71 11.70 1.31
N TYR A 24 8.78 11.51 0.54
CA TYR A 24 10.00 10.82 0.96
C TYR A 24 11.02 11.84 1.53
N GLY A 25 10.72 12.31 2.74
CA GLY A 25 11.53 13.30 3.47
C GLY A 25 12.85 12.73 4.05
N PRO A 26 13.69 13.59 4.68
CA PRO A 26 15.03 13.21 5.16
C PRO A 26 15.03 12.05 6.16
N GLU A 27 14.07 12.01 7.08
CA GLU A 27 13.97 10.95 8.10
C GLU A 27 13.68 9.58 7.49
N LEU A 28 12.87 9.52 6.44
CA LEU A 28 12.63 8.27 5.70
C LEU A 28 13.85 7.90 4.86
N ARG A 29 14.49 8.89 4.20
CA ARG A 29 15.72 8.68 3.40
C ARG A 29 16.87 8.09 4.20
N ALA A 30 16.95 8.40 5.48
CA ALA A 30 17.95 7.82 6.37
C ALA A 30 17.67 6.34 6.75
N ARG A 31 16.52 5.77 6.38
CA ARG A 31 16.02 4.50 6.94
C ARG A 31 15.66 3.45 5.90
N ILE A 32 15.10 3.85 4.77
CA ILE A 32 14.53 2.95 3.76
C ILE A 32 14.89 3.43 2.36
N HIS A 33 14.85 2.54 1.36
CA HIS A 33 14.97 2.85 -0.06
C HIS A 33 13.73 2.30 -0.79
N PRO A 34 12.61 3.05 -0.80
CA PRO A 34 11.32 2.53 -1.25
C PRO A 34 11.25 2.46 -2.77
N LEU A 35 10.42 1.54 -3.28
CA LEU A 35 9.94 1.57 -4.65
C LEU A 35 8.98 2.75 -4.80
N ILE A 36 9.33 3.70 -5.67
CA ILE A 36 8.43 4.79 -6.08
C ILE A 36 7.57 4.29 -7.24
N THR A 37 6.26 4.18 -7.01
CA THR A 37 5.33 3.60 -8.00
C THR A 37 4.73 4.60 -8.95
N GLY A 38 4.76 5.90 -8.62
CA GLY A 38 3.86 6.87 -9.23
C GLY A 38 2.53 6.96 -8.48
N VAL A 39 1.70 7.93 -8.89
CA VAL A 39 0.45 8.31 -8.21
C VAL A 39 -0.76 7.69 -8.91
N GLY A 40 -1.66 7.12 -8.10
CA GLY A 40 -2.92 6.54 -8.56
C GLY A 40 -2.90 5.01 -8.61
N PRO A 41 -4.07 4.37 -8.57
CA PRO A 41 -4.19 2.92 -8.41
C PRO A 41 -3.61 2.13 -9.59
N VAL A 42 -3.69 2.67 -10.82
CA VAL A 42 -3.17 2.01 -12.03
C VAL A 42 -1.64 1.94 -11.99
N GLU A 43 -0.97 3.06 -11.76
CA GLU A 43 0.50 3.12 -11.67
C GLU A 43 1.02 2.28 -10.50
N ALA A 44 0.38 2.42 -9.33
CA ALA A 44 0.70 1.63 -8.14
C ALA A 44 0.63 0.12 -8.39
N ALA A 45 -0.46 -0.36 -9.01
CA ALA A 45 -0.65 -1.77 -9.32
C ALA A 45 0.34 -2.28 -10.38
N SER A 46 0.53 -1.52 -11.46
CA SER A 46 1.40 -1.90 -12.57
C SER A 46 2.87 -2.03 -12.13
N VAL A 47 3.40 -0.99 -11.47
CA VAL A 47 4.82 -0.96 -11.06
C VAL A 47 5.09 -1.97 -9.96
N THR A 48 4.23 -2.03 -8.93
CA THR A 48 4.41 -3.01 -7.84
C THR A 48 4.29 -4.44 -8.35
N GLY A 49 3.32 -4.72 -9.22
CA GLY A 49 3.12 -6.03 -9.82
C GLY A 49 4.31 -6.49 -10.65
N ALA A 50 4.87 -5.60 -11.49
CA ALA A 50 6.06 -5.89 -12.29
C ALA A 50 7.27 -6.25 -11.40
N VAL A 51 7.56 -5.43 -10.39
CA VAL A 51 8.69 -5.66 -9.47
C VAL A 51 8.53 -6.96 -8.69
N LEU A 52 7.33 -7.24 -8.16
CA LEU A 52 7.06 -8.51 -7.46
C LEU A 52 7.18 -9.72 -8.39
N GLY A 53 6.78 -9.58 -9.67
CA GLY A 53 6.96 -10.60 -10.69
C GLY A 53 8.44 -10.91 -10.95
N GLU A 54 9.27 -9.87 -11.11
CA GLU A 54 10.73 -10.02 -11.28
C GLU A 54 11.39 -10.66 -10.06
N LEU A 55 11.06 -10.20 -8.85
CA LEU A 55 11.57 -10.76 -7.59
C LEU A 55 11.16 -12.23 -7.43
N LYS A 56 9.92 -12.57 -7.79
CA LYS A 56 9.45 -13.96 -7.80
C LYS A 56 10.29 -14.83 -8.74
N ALA A 57 10.57 -14.36 -9.96
CA ALA A 57 11.37 -15.09 -10.93
C ALA A 57 12.81 -15.33 -10.47
N LYS A 58 13.36 -14.43 -9.65
CA LYS A 58 14.70 -14.54 -9.05
C LYS A 58 14.72 -15.35 -7.74
N GLY A 59 13.57 -15.75 -7.21
CA GLY A 59 13.48 -16.42 -5.90
C GLY A 59 13.68 -15.47 -4.70
N GLU A 60 13.47 -14.17 -4.90
CA GLU A 60 13.73 -13.09 -3.94
C GLU A 60 12.44 -12.38 -3.48
N LEU A 61 11.28 -13.05 -3.57
CA LEU A 61 10.01 -12.45 -3.19
C LEU A 61 10.05 -11.95 -1.73
N PRO A 62 9.67 -10.70 -1.44
CA PRO A 62 9.69 -10.18 -0.09
C PRO A 62 8.65 -10.90 0.77
N LYS A 63 8.94 -11.04 2.07
CA LYS A 63 7.98 -11.57 3.04
C LYS A 63 6.89 -10.55 3.39
N LEU A 64 7.15 -9.25 3.17
CA LEU A 64 6.21 -8.17 3.43
C LEU A 64 6.36 -7.05 2.39
N VAL A 65 5.24 -6.52 1.93
CA VAL A 65 5.19 -5.23 1.24
C VAL A 65 4.65 -4.21 2.24
N PHE A 66 5.41 -3.14 2.47
CA PHE A 66 5.04 -2.06 3.38
C PHE A 66 4.73 -0.81 2.55
N SER A 67 3.44 -0.58 2.30
CA SER A 67 2.97 0.65 1.65
C SER A 67 2.82 1.77 2.67
N LEU A 68 3.41 2.92 2.38
CA LEU A 68 3.34 4.12 3.21
C LEU A 68 3.26 5.37 2.34
N GLY A 69 2.63 6.42 2.87
CA GLY A 69 2.43 7.69 2.19
C GLY A 69 1.55 8.61 3.03
N SER A 70 1.23 9.77 2.48
CA SER A 70 0.28 10.68 3.11
C SER A 70 -1.16 10.29 2.77
N ALA A 71 -2.10 10.67 3.64
CA ALA A 71 -3.52 10.48 3.39
C ALA A 71 -4.33 11.65 3.96
N GLY A 72 -5.38 12.05 3.24
CA GLY A 72 -6.32 13.06 3.69
C GLY A 72 -7.45 12.45 4.52
N THR A 73 -7.90 13.18 5.53
CA THR A 73 -9.03 12.80 6.39
C THR A 73 -9.74 14.04 6.92
N ARG A 74 -11.03 13.90 7.24
CA ARG A 74 -11.84 14.98 7.85
C ARG A 74 -11.96 14.84 9.37
N ASN A 75 -11.69 13.65 9.91
CA ASN A 75 -12.12 13.26 11.25
C ASN A 75 -10.97 12.75 12.14
N LEU A 76 -9.73 12.78 11.66
CA LEU A 76 -8.56 12.39 12.45
C LEU A 76 -7.66 13.60 12.68
N GLU A 77 -6.83 13.49 13.71
CA GLU A 77 -5.85 14.51 14.05
C GLU A 77 -4.89 14.76 12.88
N HIS A 78 -4.65 16.03 12.60
CA HIS A 78 -3.79 16.48 11.51
C HIS A 78 -2.31 16.19 11.83
N ALA A 79 -1.55 15.79 10.80
CA ALA A 79 -0.11 15.49 10.90
C ALA A 79 0.26 14.35 11.87
N GLU A 80 -0.66 13.41 12.09
CA GLU A 80 -0.44 12.20 12.88
C GLU A 80 -0.22 10.96 12.01
N VAL A 81 0.43 9.94 12.59
CA VAL A 81 0.70 8.65 11.93
C VAL A 81 -0.34 7.61 12.35
N TYR A 82 -1.01 7.04 11.35
CA TYR A 82 -1.95 5.94 11.53
C TYR A 82 -1.52 4.72 10.73
N GLN A 83 -1.78 3.54 11.27
CA GLN A 83 -1.74 2.29 10.52
C GLN A 83 -3.11 2.00 9.92
N LEU A 84 -3.15 1.23 8.83
CA LEU A 84 -4.42 0.87 8.21
C LEU A 84 -5.15 -0.20 9.03
N ALA A 85 -6.40 0.05 9.38
CA ALA A 85 -7.35 -0.94 9.89
C ALA A 85 -8.00 -1.71 8.73
N SER A 86 -8.33 -1.00 7.65
CA SER A 86 -8.91 -1.57 6.44
C SER A 86 -8.72 -0.65 5.23
N VAL A 87 -8.86 -1.21 4.03
CA VAL A 87 -8.81 -0.50 2.75
C VAL A 87 -10.04 -0.83 1.91
N SER A 88 -10.51 0.13 1.12
CA SER A 88 -11.58 -0.06 0.12
C SER A 88 -11.23 0.64 -1.18
N TYR A 89 -11.77 0.15 -2.30
CA TYR A 89 -11.58 0.77 -3.63
C TYR A 89 -12.84 1.57 -4.01
N ARG A 90 -12.80 2.89 -3.79
CA ARG A 90 -13.97 3.78 -3.88
C ARG A 90 -14.48 4.00 -5.30
N ASP A 91 -13.61 3.79 -6.29
CA ASP A 91 -13.93 3.97 -7.71
C ASP A 91 -14.62 2.74 -8.30
N MET A 92 -14.65 1.61 -7.58
CA MET A 92 -15.31 0.38 -8.03
C MET A 92 -16.84 0.48 -7.85
N ASP A 93 -17.57 0.63 -8.95
CA ASP A 93 -19.03 0.61 -8.97
C ASP A 93 -19.57 -0.27 -10.10
N CYS A 94 -20.01 -1.47 -9.75
CA CYS A 94 -20.73 -2.40 -10.62
C CYS A 94 -22.19 -2.59 -10.19
N SER A 95 -22.75 -1.61 -9.46
CA SER A 95 -24.16 -1.65 -9.04
C SER A 95 -25.18 -1.72 -10.18
N PRO A 96 -24.93 -1.18 -11.39
CA PRO A 96 -25.85 -1.39 -12.53
C PRO A 96 -25.99 -2.86 -12.95
N LEU A 97 -25.02 -3.71 -12.58
CA LEU A 97 -25.02 -5.14 -12.84
C LEU A 97 -25.49 -5.97 -11.63
N GLY A 98 -25.96 -5.32 -10.55
CA GLY A 98 -26.47 -5.98 -9.35
C GLY A 98 -25.43 -6.28 -8.27
N PHE A 99 -24.19 -5.81 -8.40
CA PHE A 99 -23.15 -5.98 -7.37
C PHE A 99 -23.20 -4.84 -6.34
N ALA A 100 -22.84 -5.12 -5.09
CA ALA A 100 -22.69 -4.07 -4.09
C ALA A 100 -21.55 -3.10 -4.47
N ARG A 101 -21.74 -1.80 -4.26
CA ARG A 101 -20.70 -0.79 -4.53
C ARG A 101 -19.41 -1.12 -3.77
N GLY A 102 -18.26 -0.95 -4.41
CA GLY A 102 -16.94 -1.32 -3.88
C GLY A 102 -16.57 -2.80 -4.07
N ARG A 103 -17.50 -3.69 -4.45
CA ARG A 103 -17.18 -5.08 -4.80
C ARG A 103 -16.63 -5.16 -6.22
N VAL A 104 -15.49 -5.83 -6.37
CA VAL A 104 -14.95 -6.20 -7.68
C VAL A 104 -15.64 -7.49 -8.14
N PRO A 105 -16.39 -7.50 -9.25
CA PRO A 105 -17.02 -8.72 -9.75
C PRO A 105 -16.00 -9.83 -10.01
N PHE A 106 -16.39 -11.08 -9.73
CA PHE A 106 -15.57 -12.29 -9.90
C PHE A 106 -14.28 -12.36 -9.06
N LEU A 107 -14.01 -11.35 -8.23
CA LEU A 107 -13.00 -11.41 -7.18
C LEU A 107 -13.68 -11.80 -5.87
N ASN A 108 -13.15 -12.82 -5.19
CA ASN A 108 -13.70 -13.30 -3.92
C ASN A 108 -13.22 -12.44 -2.73
N GLU A 109 -13.39 -11.11 -2.84
CA GLU A 109 -12.96 -10.15 -1.84
C GLU A 109 -14.12 -9.23 -1.42
N ASP A 110 -14.09 -8.81 -0.17
CA ASP A 110 -15.04 -7.85 0.38
C ASP A 110 -14.78 -6.42 -0.12
N ALA A 111 -15.84 -5.60 -0.15
CA ALA A 111 -15.71 -4.19 -0.55
C ALA A 111 -14.78 -3.39 0.39
N VAL A 112 -14.61 -3.91 1.61
CA VAL A 112 -13.69 -3.40 2.62
C VAL A 112 -12.80 -4.58 3.03
N VAL A 113 -11.50 -4.46 2.77
CA VAL A 113 -10.51 -5.50 3.07
C VAL A 113 -9.81 -5.14 4.39
N PRO A 114 -9.90 -5.98 5.45
CA PRO A 114 -9.27 -5.72 6.74
C PRO A 114 -7.75 -5.95 6.67
N MET A 115 -6.98 -5.12 7.39
CA MET A 115 -5.53 -5.28 7.51
C MET A 115 -5.21 -6.06 8.80
N VAL A 116 -4.83 -7.33 8.64
CA VAL A 116 -4.63 -8.25 9.76
C VAL A 116 -3.35 -7.98 10.57
N LEU A 117 -2.31 -7.44 9.94
CA LEU A 117 -1.05 -7.11 10.61
C LEU A 117 -1.17 -5.72 11.24
N GLN A 118 -1.05 -5.67 12.57
CA GLN A 118 -1.11 -4.41 13.34
C GLN A 118 0.17 -4.24 14.18
N ILE A 119 0.68 -3.01 14.20
CA ILE A 119 1.83 -2.56 14.99
C ILE A 119 1.31 -2.04 16.33
N PRO A 120 1.69 -2.64 17.48
CA PRO A 120 1.27 -2.17 18.79
C PRO A 120 1.65 -0.71 19.03
N GLY A 121 0.72 0.07 19.59
CA GLY A 121 0.97 1.46 19.97
C GLY A 121 0.79 2.51 18.86
N ILE A 122 0.45 2.10 17.63
CA ILE A 122 0.07 3.02 16.55
C ILE A 122 -1.46 3.02 16.41
N ALA A 123 -2.08 4.20 16.33
CA ALA A 123 -3.53 4.30 16.13
C ALA A 123 -3.93 3.77 14.74
N SER A 124 -5.10 3.15 14.63
CA SER A 124 -5.56 2.57 13.37
C SER A 124 -6.64 3.42 12.71
N ALA A 125 -6.62 3.51 11.37
CA ALA A 125 -7.60 4.22 10.56
C ALA A 125 -7.92 3.45 9.27
N SER A 126 -9.10 3.67 8.70
CA SER A 126 -9.47 3.08 7.40
C SER A 126 -9.23 4.07 6.27
N ILE A 127 -8.84 3.55 5.10
CA ILE A 127 -8.64 4.36 3.89
C ILE A 127 -9.53 3.88 2.74
N ALA A 128 -9.95 4.81 1.89
CA ALA A 128 -10.64 4.54 0.65
C ALA A 128 -9.77 5.04 -0.52
N THR A 129 -9.19 4.12 -1.29
CA THR A 129 -8.32 4.40 -2.43
C THR A 129 -9.11 4.45 -3.74
N GLY A 130 -8.54 5.11 -4.74
CA GLY A 130 -9.08 5.45 -6.06
C GLY A 130 -8.13 6.39 -6.76
#